data_AF-A0AAW8W9C7-F1
#
_entry.id   AF-A0AAW8W9C7-F1
#
_cell.length_a   1.000
_cell.length_b   1.000
_cell.length_c   1.000
_cell.angle_alpha   90.00
_cell.angle_beta   90.00
_cell.angle_gamma   90.00
#
_symmetry.space_group_name_H-M   'P 1'
#
loop_
_entity.id
_entity.type
_entity.pdbx_description
1 polymer ?
#
loop_
_entity_poly.entity_id
_entity_poly.type
_entity_poly.pdbx_seq_one_letter_code
_entity_poly.pdbx_strand_id
1 'polypeptide(L)'
;MEPKYLSVLHEVESKYGSISNAPPEEVDRVQKAAGVTNEVVKRPTRERGDQWKQFLRELDTEKMTSYEILMAARKDECLSKNWHISIGAVYHAMKKYGIKYKKMSEV
;
A
#
# COMPACT_ATOMS: atom_id res chain seq x y z
N MET A 1 -19.28 -6.18 -27.52
CA MET A 1 -20.01 -6.47 -26.27
C MET A 1 -19.94 -5.24 -25.43
N GLU A 2 -21.08 -4.65 -25.07
CA GLU A 2 -21.08 -3.54 -24.12
C GLU A 2 -20.66 -4.05 -22.73
N PRO A 3 -19.82 -3.29 -22.01
CA PRO A 3 -19.50 -3.61 -20.63
C PRO A 3 -20.76 -3.70 -19.77
N LYS A 4 -20.95 -4.82 -19.06
CA LYS A 4 -22.12 -5.07 -18.19
C LYS A 4 -22.35 -3.95 -17.16
N TYR A 5 -21.31 -3.20 -16.77
CA TYR A 5 -21.43 -2.10 -15.82
C TYR A 5 -22.20 -0.90 -16.36
N LEU A 6 -22.19 -0.65 -17.68
CA LEU A 6 -22.85 0.52 -18.29
C LEU A 6 -24.37 0.43 -18.13
N SER A 7 -24.95 -0.75 -18.35
CA SER A 7 -26.38 -0.97 -18.16
C SER A 7 -26.81 -0.71 -16.71
N VAL A 8 -25.98 -1.13 -15.74
CA VAL A 8 -26.23 -0.94 -14.31
C VAL A 8 -26.04 0.54 -13.91
N LEU A 9 -25.03 1.21 -14.47
CA LEU A 9 -24.79 2.64 -14.24
C LEU A 9 -25.95 3.48 -14.74
N HIS A 10 -26.43 3.25 -15.97
CA HIS A 10 -27.56 4.01 -16.53
C HIS A 10 -28.85 3.79 -15.74
N GLU A 11 -29.09 2.59 -15.21
CA GLU A 11 -30.24 2.32 -14.35
C GLU A 11 -30.20 3.16 -13.06
N VAL A 12 -29.02 3.21 -12.42
CA VAL A 12 -28.80 4.00 -11.20
C VAL A 12 -28.90 5.50 -11.50
N GLU A 13 -28.28 5.98 -12.57
CA GLU A 13 -28.34 7.39 -12.97
C GLU A 13 -29.75 7.81 -13.39
N SER A 14 -30.53 6.93 -14.04
CA SER A 14 -31.95 7.20 -14.35
C SER A 14 -32.80 7.33 -13.10
N LYS A 15 -32.44 6.65 -12.00
CA LYS A 15 -33.20 6.62 -10.75
C LYS A 15 -32.81 7.72 -9.78
N TYR A 16 -31.53 8.11 -9.75
CA TYR A 16 -30.97 9.07 -8.78
C TYR A 16 -30.42 10.35 -9.43
N GLY A 17 -30.51 10.47 -10.76
CA GLY A 17 -29.96 11.58 -11.55
C GLY A 17 -28.44 11.52 -11.73
N SER A 18 -27.71 11.00 -10.73
CA SER A 18 -26.28 10.75 -10.77
C SER A 18 -25.92 9.65 -9.77
N ILE A 19 -24.91 8.83 -10.09
CA ILE A 19 -24.35 7.86 -9.15
C ILE A 19 -23.87 8.50 -7.84
N SER A 20 -23.43 9.76 -7.88
CA SER A 20 -23.01 10.51 -6.68
C SER A 20 -24.15 10.79 -5.69
N ASN A 21 -25.40 10.75 -6.16
CA ASN A 21 -26.60 10.94 -5.34
C ASN A 21 -27.25 9.60 -4.92
N ALA A 22 -26.73 8.48 -5.42
CA ALA A 22 -27.29 7.16 -5.16
C ALA A 22 -26.90 6.68 -3.75
N PRO A 23 -27.75 5.87 -3.09
CA PRO A 23 -27.42 5.29 -1.81
C PRO A 23 -26.24 4.30 -1.95
N PRO A 24 -25.46 4.07 -0.88
CA PRO A 24 -24.23 3.28 -0.92
C PRO A 24 -24.40 1.88 -1.54
N GLU A 25 -25.55 1.24 -1.34
CA GLU A 25 -25.84 -0.09 -1.88
C GLU A 25 -25.91 -0.12 -3.42
N GLU A 26 -26.42 0.97 -4.02
CA GLU A 26 -26.53 1.12 -5.48
C GLU A 26 -25.16 1.47 -6.10
N VAL A 27 -24.35 2.27 -5.39
CA VAL A 27 -22.97 2.56 -5.76
C VAL A 27 -22.13 1.27 -5.76
N ASP A 28 -22.25 0.46 -4.72
CA ASP A 28 -21.58 -0.85 -4.61
C ASP A 28 -22.00 -1.81 -5.74
N ARG A 29 -23.27 -1.74 -6.16
CA ARG A 29 -23.80 -2.56 -7.28
C ARG A 29 -23.12 -2.22 -8.60
N VAL A 30 -22.94 -0.92 -8.89
CA VAL A 30 -22.22 -0.44 -10.08
C VAL A 30 -20.74 -0.82 -10.00
N GLN A 31 -20.11 -0.64 -8.83
CA GLN A 31 -18.71 -1.01 -8.61
C GLN A 31 -18.46 -2.51 -8.84
N LYS A 32 -19.33 -3.39 -8.33
CA LYS A 32 -19.25 -4.84 -8.58
C LYS A 32 -19.43 -5.17 -10.06
N ALA A 33 -20.37 -4.53 -10.75
CA ALA A 33 -20.59 -4.73 -12.18
C ALA A 33 -19.39 -4.26 -13.02
N ALA A 34 -18.66 -3.24 -12.54
CA ALA A 34 -17.41 -2.76 -13.11
C ALA A 34 -16.18 -3.62 -12.74
N GLY A 35 -16.35 -4.67 -11.95
CA GLY A 35 -15.24 -5.51 -11.48
C GLY A 35 -14.36 -4.83 -10.43
N VAL A 36 -14.81 -3.73 -9.82
CA VAL A 36 -14.13 -3.09 -8.70
C VAL A 36 -14.36 -3.97 -7.47
N THR A 37 -13.42 -4.87 -7.21
CA THR A 37 -13.35 -5.58 -5.95
C THR A 37 -12.78 -4.63 -4.91
N ASN A 38 -13.63 -4.13 -3.99
CA ASN A 38 -13.20 -3.55 -2.70
C ASN A 38 -12.58 -4.61 -1.78
N GLU A 39 -11.85 -5.59 -2.35
CA GLU A 39 -10.88 -6.33 -1.60
C GLU A 39 -9.79 -5.33 -1.24
N VAL A 40 -9.98 -4.66 -0.11
CA VAL A 40 -8.86 -4.28 0.74
C VAL A 40 -8.17 -5.60 1.02
N VAL A 41 -7.24 -5.98 0.14
CA VAL A 41 -6.37 -7.13 0.36
C VAL A 41 -5.61 -6.76 1.61
N LYS A 42 -6.12 -7.16 2.78
CA LYS A 42 -5.38 -7.17 4.03
C LYS A 42 -4.30 -8.20 3.83
N ARG A 43 -3.25 -7.80 3.13
CA ARG A 43 -2.11 -8.66 2.83
C ARG A 43 -1.54 -9.15 4.14
N PRO A 44 -1.06 -10.41 4.20
CA PRO A 44 -0.54 -10.97 5.42
C PRO A 44 0.57 -10.06 5.95
N THR A 45 0.37 -9.49 7.13
CA THR A 45 1.39 -8.69 7.84
C THR A 45 2.70 -9.46 8.02
N ARG A 46 2.65 -10.80 7.91
CA ARG A 46 3.79 -11.72 7.91
C ARG A 46 4.73 -11.53 6.71
N GLU A 47 4.20 -11.49 5.48
CA GLU A 47 5.00 -11.33 4.26
C GLU A 47 5.79 -10.03 4.26
N ARG A 48 5.16 -8.94 4.70
CA ARG A 48 5.84 -7.65 4.86
C ARG A 48 6.96 -7.72 5.90
N GLY A 49 6.75 -8.45 6.99
CA GLY A 49 7.78 -8.67 8.00
C GLY A 49 9.01 -9.37 7.41
N ASP A 50 8.80 -10.42 6.63
CA ASP A 50 9.86 -11.19 6.00
C ASP A 50 10.61 -10.37 4.94
N GLN A 51 9.90 -9.56 4.15
CA GLN A 51 10.51 -8.61 3.21
C GLN A 51 11.44 -7.61 3.90
N TRP A 52 11.00 -6.99 5.02
CA TRP A 52 11.86 -6.09 5.79
C TRP A 52 13.08 -6.79 6.36
N LYS A 53 12.92 -8.04 6.83
CA LYS A 53 14.01 -8.82 7.40
C LYS A 53 15.05 -9.17 6.33
N GLN A 54 14.61 -9.51 5.12
CA GLN A 54 15.49 -9.79 3.99
C GLN A 54 16.22 -8.53 3.54
N PHE A 55 15.48 -7.45 3.28
CA PHE A 55 16.04 -6.16 2.88
C PHE A 55 17.13 -5.65 3.85
N LEU A 56 16.88 -5.72 5.16
CA LEU A 56 17.85 -5.25 6.16
C LEU A 56 19.07 -6.18 6.30
N ARG A 57 18.97 -7.46 5.90
CA ARG A 57 20.12 -8.38 5.87
C ARG A 57 21.05 -8.13 4.69
N GLU A 58 20.52 -7.62 3.60
CA GLU A 58 21.28 -7.33 2.37
C GLU A 58 22.03 -5.99 2.46
N LEU A 59 21.67 -5.13 3.43
CA LEU A 59 22.29 -3.84 3.67
C LEU A 59 23.39 -3.89 4.74
N ASP A 60 24.46 -3.12 4.53
CA ASP A 60 25.44 -2.78 5.57
C ASP A 60 24.89 -1.63 6.44
N THR A 61 23.90 -1.94 7.27
CA THR A 61 23.12 -0.94 8.02
C THR A 61 23.96 -0.16 9.02
N GLU A 62 25.08 -0.71 9.50
CA GLU A 62 25.95 -0.05 10.47
C GLU A 62 26.66 1.18 9.89
N LYS A 63 26.90 1.20 8.58
CA LYS A 63 27.51 2.34 7.89
C LYS A 63 26.50 3.33 7.32
N MET A 64 25.22 2.96 7.31
CA MET A 64 24.16 3.77 6.72
C MET A 64 23.39 4.56 7.78
N THR A 65 22.97 5.75 7.41
CA THR A 65 22.00 6.55 8.18
C THR A 65 20.58 6.03 7.96
N SER A 66 19.67 6.38 8.87
CA SER A 66 18.26 6.03 8.73
C SER A 66 17.62 6.59 7.45
N TYR A 67 18.12 7.73 6.94
CA TYR A 67 17.65 8.32 5.70
C TYR A 67 18.14 7.57 4.46
N GLU A 68 19.40 7.12 4.43
CA GLU A 68 19.91 6.29 3.34
C GLU A 68 19.18 4.95 3.27
N ILE A 69 18.86 4.36 4.42
CA ILE A 69 18.06 3.14 4.50
C ILE A 69 16.62 3.39 4.03
N LEU A 70 16.04 4.56 4.33
CA LEU A 70 14.75 4.97 3.77
C LEU A 70 14.79 5.08 2.23
N MET A 71 15.83 5.71 1.69
CA MET A 71 15.99 5.84 0.24
C MET A 71 16.17 4.49 -0.44
N ALA A 72 16.96 3.59 0.17
CA ALA A 72 17.12 2.22 -0.31
C ALA A 72 15.79 1.45 -0.27
N ALA A 73 15.03 1.54 0.83
CA ALA A 73 13.75 0.84 0.98
C ALA A 73 12.72 1.32 -0.05
N ARG A 74 12.71 2.63 -0.38
CA ARG A 74 11.83 3.19 -1.40
C ARG A 74 12.17 2.74 -2.82
N LYS A 75 13.43 2.38 -3.08
CA LYS A 75 13.89 1.86 -4.37
C LYS A 75 13.72 0.34 -4.47
N ASP A 76 13.61 -0.35 -3.34
CA ASP A 76 13.38 -1.79 -3.30
C ASP A 76 11.96 -2.12 -3.80
N GLU A 77 11.85 -2.82 -4.93
CA GLU A 77 10.57 -3.16 -5.52
C GLU A 77 9.74 -4.06 -4.60
N CYS A 78 10.36 -4.98 -3.86
CA CYS A 78 9.65 -5.89 -2.97
C CYS A 78 8.93 -5.14 -1.85
N LEU A 79 9.56 -4.12 -1.27
CA LEU A 79 9.02 -3.29 -0.22
C LEU A 79 8.10 -2.17 -0.74
N SER A 80 8.43 -1.54 -1.87
CA SER A 80 7.75 -0.33 -2.36
C SER A 80 6.56 -0.59 -3.28
N LYS A 81 6.47 -1.75 -3.94
CA LYS A 81 5.49 -2.05 -5.01
C LYS A 81 4.03 -1.79 -4.64
N ASN A 82 3.69 -1.73 -3.36
CA ASN A 82 2.32 -1.39 -2.91
C ASN A 82 2.30 -0.58 -1.59
N TRP A 83 3.44 -0.06 -1.15
CA TRP A 83 3.53 0.58 0.16
C TRP A 83 4.31 1.89 0.06
N HIS A 84 3.70 2.96 0.55
CA HIS A 84 4.46 4.14 0.88
C HIS A 84 5.35 3.84 2.09
N ILE A 85 6.66 3.90 1.90
CA ILE A 85 7.63 3.73 2.99
C ILE A 85 7.95 5.09 3.58
N SER A 86 7.53 5.26 4.84
CA SER A 86 7.86 6.41 5.67
C SER A 86 9.09 6.12 6.54
N ILE A 87 9.72 7.16 7.04
CA ILE A 87 10.83 7.03 8.01
C ILE A 87 10.39 6.29 9.29
N GLY A 88 9.12 6.43 9.70
CA GLY A 88 8.57 5.69 10.83
C GLY A 88 8.54 4.18 10.61
N ALA A 89 8.30 3.73 9.37
CA ALA A 89 8.36 2.30 9.03
C ALA A 89 9.79 1.75 9.14
N VAL A 90 10.79 2.54 8.73
CA VAL A 90 12.21 2.21 8.88
C VAL A 90 12.58 2.08 10.35
N TYR A 91 12.24 3.06 11.19
CA TYR A 91 12.51 2.99 12.63
C TYR A 91 11.82 1.81 13.31
N HIS A 92 10.57 1.54 12.95
CA HIS A 92 9.85 0.39 13.48
C HIS A 92 10.52 -0.93 13.07
N ALA A 93 10.93 -1.07 11.81
CA ALA A 93 11.63 -2.28 11.33
C ALA A 93 12.98 -2.46 12.03
N MET A 94 13.79 -1.40 12.13
CA MET A 94 15.08 -1.43 12.83
C MET A 94 14.93 -1.83 14.29
N LYS A 95 13.98 -1.20 15.00
CA LYS A 95 13.69 -1.52 16.41
C LYS A 95 13.21 -2.97 16.57
N LYS A 96 12.31 -3.42 15.69
CA LYS A 96 11.76 -4.78 15.71
C LYS A 96 12.83 -5.85 15.52
N TYR A 97 13.82 -5.59 14.67
CA TYR A 97 14.87 -6.56 14.35
C TYR A 97 16.22 -6.29 15.05
N GLY A 98 16.29 -5.29 15.94
CA GLY A 98 17.50 -4.97 16.70
C GLY A 98 18.66 -4.47 15.84
N ILE A 99 18.37 -3.85 14.70
CA ILE A 99 19.39 -3.38 13.74
C ILE A 99 20.02 -2.07 14.21
N LYS A 100 21.36 -2.04 14.27
CA LYS A 100 22.13 -0.82 14.52
C LYS A 100 22.33 -0.04 13.23
N TYR A 101 22.32 1.29 13.34
CA TYR A 101 22.53 2.21 12.22
C TYR A 101 23.22 3.48 12.69
N LYS A 102 23.85 4.22 11.77
CA LYS A 102 24.54 5.47 12.08
C LYS A 102 23.50 6.55 12.43
N LYS A 103 23.61 7.11 13.64
CA LYS A 103 22.74 8.22 14.03
C LYS A 103 23.16 9.48 13.27
N MET A 104 22.18 10.21 12.76
CA MET A 104 22.40 11.49 12.06
C MET A 104 23.04 12.57 12.93
N SER A 105 23.10 12.39 14.25
CA SER A 105 23.74 13.30 15.21
C SER A 105 25.27 13.27 15.23
N GLU A 106 25.91 12.47 14.36
CA GLU A 106 27.37 12.35 14.23
C GLU A 106 27.89 12.85 12.86
N VAL A 107 27.21 13.83 12.26
CA VAL A 107 27.68 14.53 11.05
C VAL A 107 27.81 16.00 11.32
#